data_AF-A0A0T6BIW2-F1
#
_entry.id   AF-A0A0T6BIW2-F1
#
_cell.length_a   1.000
_cell.length_b   1.000
_cell.length_c   1.000
_cell.angle_alpha   90.00
_cell.angle_beta   90.00
_cell.angle_gamma   90.00
#
_symmetry.space_group_name_H-M   'P 1'
#
loop_
_entity.id
_entity.type
_entity.pdbx_description
1 polymer ?
#
loop_
_entity_poly.entity_id
_entity_poly.type
_entity_poly.pdbx_seq_one_letter_code
_entity_poly.pdbx_strand_id
1 'polypeptide(L)'
;MEIGDSAVTINFKPIQTEIVDFYCNNVEIVCRICLERIDPDSKMCHIFPPTKSVHISTMIMACAAVQLAEGDGLPSTICGNCLTNLHIAWKFKVQCENSDLKLRQYYINQQQKQFVHNFDSVHISVKHDNYSDKCDDAFAQTITQTHISVGSAIMDHF
;
A
#
# COMPACT_ATOMS: atom_id res chain seq x y z
N MET A 1 2.13 -3.04 -25.86
CA MET A 1 1.64 -1.77 -25.30
C MET A 1 2.80 -1.19 -24.54
N GLU A 2 3.65 -0.48 -25.28
CA GLU A 2 4.84 0.16 -24.70
C GLU A 2 4.34 1.33 -23.86
N ILE A 3 4.63 1.30 -22.56
CA ILE A 3 4.46 2.47 -21.71
C ILE A 3 5.57 3.41 -22.17
N GLY A 4 5.24 4.34 -23.05
CA GLY A 4 6.19 5.34 -23.52
C GLY A 4 6.74 6.09 -22.31
N ASP A 5 8.05 6.04 -22.14
CA ASP A 5 8.83 6.89 -21.23
C ASP A 5 8.62 8.35 -21.65
N SER A 6 7.47 8.92 -21.33
CA SER A 6 7.38 10.37 -21.14
C SER A 6 8.10 10.63 -19.84
N ALA A 7 9.42 10.73 -19.91
CA ALA A 7 10.24 11.20 -18.81
C ALA A 7 9.55 12.46 -18.26
N VAL A 8 9.02 12.36 -17.04
CA VAL A 8 8.61 13.54 -16.30
C VAL A 8 9.92 14.27 -16.05
N THR A 9 10.26 15.22 -16.93
CA THR A 9 11.45 16.03 -16.77
C THR A 9 11.24 16.90 -15.54
N ILE A 10 11.69 16.40 -14.39
CA ILE A 10 11.79 17.19 -13.18
C ILE A 10 13.00 18.11 -13.43
N ASN A 11 12.73 19.36 -13.74
CA ASN A 11 13.76 20.34 -14.03
C ASN A 11 14.44 20.72 -12.70
N PHE A 12 15.42 19.92 -12.28
CA PHE A 12 16.24 20.22 -11.12
C PHE A 12 17.14 21.40 -11.47
N LYS A 13 16.84 22.58 -10.93
CA LYS A 13 17.79 23.69 -10.99
C LYS A 13 19.03 23.30 -10.16
N PRO A 14 20.24 23.38 -10.72
CA PRO A 14 21.46 23.05 -9.99
C PRO A 14 21.59 23.96 -8.76
N ILE A 15 21.94 23.38 -7.62
CA ILE A 15 22.18 24.10 -6.37
C ILE A 15 23.52 24.86 -6.51
N GLN A 16 23.47 26.12 -6.93
CA GLN A 16 24.62 27.03 -6.91
C GLN A 16 24.89 27.50 -5.46
N THR A 17 26.13 27.78 -5.08
CA THR A 17 26.53 28.08 -3.69
C THR A 17 25.74 29.24 -3.05
N GLU A 18 25.29 30.22 -3.83
CA GLU A 18 24.44 31.34 -3.39
C GLU A 18 23.03 30.91 -2.94
N ILE A 19 22.56 29.76 -3.43
CA ILE A 19 21.23 29.21 -3.15
C ILE A 19 21.15 28.66 -1.72
N VAL A 20 22.26 28.12 -1.19
CA VAL A 20 22.32 27.59 0.18
C VAL A 20 22.16 28.71 1.21
N ASP A 21 22.86 29.84 1.03
CA ASP A 21 22.74 31.01 1.89
C ASP A 21 21.32 31.60 1.83
N PHE A 22 20.71 31.62 0.65
CA PHE A 22 19.32 32.03 0.50
C PHE A 22 18.37 31.13 1.33
N TYR A 23 18.54 29.81 1.27
CA TYR A 23 17.71 28.86 2.02
C TYR A 23 17.91 28.95 3.52
N CYS A 24 19.15 29.09 4.00
CA CYS A 24 19.44 29.23 5.43
C CYS A 24 18.83 30.51 6.03
N ASN A 25 18.71 31.58 5.23
CA ASN A 25 18.21 32.87 5.71
C ASN A 25 16.70 33.10 5.47
N ASN A 26 16.03 32.21 4.74
CA ASN A 26 14.63 32.40 4.30
C ASN A 26 13.79 31.11 4.41
N VAL A 27 14.10 30.23 5.37
CA VAL A 27 13.46 28.92 5.56
C VAL A 27 11.93 29.00 5.60
N GLU A 28 11.38 30.12 6.09
CA GLU A 28 9.93 30.33 6.26
C GLU A 28 9.18 30.60 4.95
N ILE A 29 9.85 31.07 3.89
CA ILE A 29 9.23 31.48 2.61
C ILE A 29 9.63 30.59 1.43
N VAL A 30 10.18 29.40 1.71
CA VAL A 30 10.64 28.45 0.69
C VAL A 30 9.82 27.18 0.77
N CYS A 31 9.35 26.69 -0.38
CA CYS A 31 8.68 25.40 -0.44
C CYS A 31 9.66 24.25 -0.20
N ARG A 32 9.37 23.35 0.74
CA ARG A 32 10.18 22.13 0.97
C ARG A 32 10.31 21.22 -0.26
N ILE A 33 9.32 21.24 -1.15
CA ILE A 33 9.19 20.30 -2.26
C ILE A 33 9.82 20.83 -3.55
N CYS A 34 9.44 22.04 -3.99
CA CYS A 34 9.97 22.62 -5.23
C CYS A 34 11.15 23.58 -5.01
N LEU A 35 11.48 23.91 -3.76
CA LEU A 35 12.54 24.85 -3.38
C LEU A 35 12.35 26.28 -3.93
N GLU A 36 11.16 26.59 -4.42
CA GLU A 36 10.81 27.93 -4.90
C GLU A 36 10.49 28.85 -3.72
N ARG A 37 10.95 30.10 -3.85
CA ARG A 37 10.52 31.20 -2.97
C ARG A 37 9.05 31.47 -3.25
N ILE A 38 8.30 31.68 -2.20
CA ILE A 38 6.88 31.98 -2.25
C ILE A 38 6.70 33.42 -1.82
N ASP A 39 5.80 34.12 -2.50
CA ASP A 39 5.46 35.48 -2.13
C ASP A 39 4.89 35.50 -0.69
N PRO A 40 5.24 36.48 0.16
CA PRO A 40 4.72 36.55 1.52
C PRO A 40 3.19 36.55 1.62
N ASP A 41 2.52 37.04 0.57
CA ASP A 41 1.06 37.09 0.47
C ASP A 41 0.44 35.77 -0.02
N SER A 42 1.25 34.84 -0.51
CA SER A 42 0.79 33.53 -0.97
C SER A 42 0.59 32.56 0.18
N LYS A 43 -0.50 31.77 0.10
CA LYS A 43 -0.86 30.83 1.16
C LYS A 43 0.11 29.65 1.23
N MET A 44 0.77 29.51 2.37
CA MET A 44 1.59 28.35 2.74
C MET A 44 0.83 27.41 3.68
N CYS A 45 1.20 26.13 3.68
CA CYS A 45 0.73 25.17 4.68
C CYS A 45 1.92 24.56 5.42
N HIS A 46 1.80 24.44 6.75
CA HIS A 46 2.77 23.69 7.55
C HIS A 46 2.66 22.21 7.25
N ILE A 47 3.81 21.57 7.05
CA ILE A 47 3.94 20.13 6.78
C ILE A 47 3.59 19.29 8.02
N PHE A 48 3.88 19.83 9.21
CA PHE A 48 3.62 19.22 10.52
C PHE A 48 2.56 20.02 11.30
N PRO A 49 1.27 19.98 10.88
CA PRO A 49 0.22 20.69 11.60
C PRO A 49 -0.09 20.00 12.94
N PRO A 50 -0.34 20.73 14.05
CA PRO A 50 -0.52 20.14 15.38
C PRO A 50 -1.80 19.31 15.55
N THR A 51 -2.81 19.47 14.69
CA THR A 51 -4.17 18.94 14.91
C THR A 51 -4.81 18.31 13.67
N LYS A 52 -4.12 17.41 12.96
CA LYS A 52 -4.71 16.65 11.83
C LYS A 52 -4.49 15.14 11.94
N SER A 53 -5.50 14.37 11.56
CA SER A 53 -5.49 12.89 11.59
C SER A 53 -4.52 12.24 10.60
N VAL A 54 -4.13 12.96 9.53
CA VAL A 54 -3.03 12.58 8.64
C VAL A 54 -2.19 13.84 8.38
N HIS A 55 -0.92 13.79 8.73
CA HIS A 55 0.00 14.89 8.50
C HIS A 55 0.39 14.94 7.02
N ILE A 56 0.62 16.16 6.50
CA ILE A 56 1.12 16.38 5.14
C ILE A 56 2.45 15.63 4.95
N SER A 57 3.31 15.59 5.98
CA SER A 57 4.53 14.78 6.01
C SER A 57 4.27 13.31 5.70
N THR A 58 3.26 12.70 6.35
CA THR A 58 2.89 11.29 6.12
C THR A 58 2.49 11.05 4.68
N MET A 59 1.71 11.94 4.08
CA MET A 59 1.33 11.83 2.67
C MET A 59 2.55 11.92 1.75
N ILE A 60 3.48 12.86 2.02
CA ILE A 60 4.70 13.03 1.23
C ILE A 60 5.53 11.75 1.28
N MET A 61 5.85 11.25 2.49
CA MET A 61 6.69 10.07 2.68
C MET A 61 6.06 8.78 2.15
N ALA A 62 4.73 8.71 2.09
CA ALA A 62 4.02 7.58 1.51
C ALA A 62 3.96 7.62 -0.03
N CYS A 63 4.02 8.82 -0.62
CA CYS A 63 3.98 9.00 -2.08
C CYS A 63 5.38 9.12 -2.71
N ALA A 64 6.41 9.41 -1.92
CA ALA A 64 7.78 9.61 -2.39
C ALA A 64 8.78 8.96 -1.42
N ALA A 65 9.88 8.43 -1.97
CA ALA A 65 10.93 7.78 -1.19
C ALA A 65 11.85 8.80 -0.50
N VAL A 66 11.27 9.65 0.36
CA VAL A 66 11.96 10.69 1.14
C VAL A 66 11.55 10.60 2.60
N GLN A 67 12.42 11.07 3.50
CA GLN A 67 12.13 11.13 4.93
C GLN A 67 12.06 12.58 5.37
N LEU A 68 10.99 12.91 6.11
CA LEU A 68 10.74 14.25 6.64
C LEU A 68 10.64 14.15 8.16
N ALA A 69 11.43 14.95 8.86
CA ALA A 69 11.40 15.05 10.31
C ALA A 69 11.14 16.51 10.72
N GLU A 70 10.31 16.70 11.74
CA GLU A 70 10.10 18.02 12.32
C GLU A 70 11.39 18.48 13.01
N GLY A 71 11.81 19.73 12.78
CA GLY A 71 13.04 20.27 13.35
C GLY A 71 14.33 19.83 12.65
N ASP A 72 14.26 19.28 11.44
CA ASP A 72 15.44 18.88 10.64
C ASP A 72 16.29 20.05 10.09
N GLY A 73 15.93 21.29 10.43
CA GLY A 73 16.61 22.50 9.97
C GLY A 73 16.25 22.92 8.54
N LEU A 74 15.23 22.30 7.94
CA LEU A 74 14.83 22.52 6.56
C LEU A 74 13.41 23.11 6.49
N PRO A 75 12.94 23.62 5.33
CA PRO A 75 11.64 24.28 5.26
C PRO A 75 10.49 23.41 5.78
N SER A 76 9.74 23.91 6.75
CA SER A 76 8.61 23.20 7.37
C SER A 76 7.28 23.44 6.62
N THR A 77 7.33 23.99 5.41
CA THR A 77 6.17 24.51 4.69
C THR A 77 6.10 23.98 3.25
N ILE A 78 4.89 23.87 2.71
CA ILE A 78 4.59 23.43 1.34
C ILE A 78 3.74 24.48 0.61
N CYS A 79 4.07 24.79 -0.65
CA CYS A 79 3.30 25.73 -1.48
C CYS A 79 1.99 25.10 -1.98
N GLY A 80 1.04 25.93 -2.41
CA GLY A 80 -0.26 25.47 -2.92
C GLY A 80 -0.16 24.51 -4.12
N ASN A 81 0.78 24.74 -5.03
CA ASN A 81 0.99 23.87 -6.21
C ASN A 81 1.46 22.48 -5.79
N CYS A 82 2.50 22.40 -4.95
CA CYS A 82 3.01 21.14 -4.44
C CYS A 82 1.98 20.41 -3.57
N LEU A 83 1.19 21.13 -2.76
CA LEU A 83 0.11 20.54 -1.97
C LEU A 83 -1.00 19.96 -2.87
N THR A 84 -1.34 20.64 -3.97
CA THR A 84 -2.32 20.14 -4.95
C THR A 84 -1.82 18.86 -5.61
N ASN A 85 -0.57 18.86 -6.09
CA ASN A 85 0.05 17.66 -6.67
C ASN A 85 0.13 16.50 -5.69
N LEU A 86 0.43 16.80 -4.41
CA LEU A 86 0.43 15.79 -3.34
C LEU A 86 -0.94 15.15 -3.16
N HIS A 87 -2.03 15.93 -3.14
CA HIS A 87 -3.38 15.38 -3.04
C HIS A 87 -3.74 14.49 -4.24
N ILE A 88 -3.33 14.87 -5.46
CA ILE A 88 -3.52 14.07 -6.67
C ILE A 88 -2.78 12.74 -6.55
N ALA A 89 -1.49 12.78 -6.19
CA ALA A 89 -0.66 11.59 -6.02
C ALA A 89 -1.21 10.66 -4.91
N TRP A 90 -1.62 11.24 -3.78
CA TRP A 90 -2.22 10.48 -2.67
C TRP A 90 -3.51 9.78 -3.07
N LYS A 91 -4.41 10.47 -3.79
CA LYS A 91 -5.64 9.87 -4.29
C LYS A 91 -5.35 8.71 -5.24
N PHE A 92 -4.38 8.87 -6.14
CA PHE A 92 -3.95 7.82 -7.06
C PHE A 92 -3.37 6.61 -6.30
N LYS A 93 -2.47 6.86 -5.33
CA LYS A 93 -1.92 5.83 -4.44
C LYS A 93 -3.02 5.01 -3.76
N VAL A 94 -3.95 5.67 -3.08
CA VAL A 94 -5.07 5.01 -2.38
C VAL A 94 -5.95 4.22 -3.34
N GLN A 95 -6.15 4.71 -4.57
CA GLN A 95 -6.91 3.98 -5.58
C GLN A 95 -6.19 2.68 -6.00
N CYS A 96 -4.88 2.74 -6.24
CA CYS A 96 -4.06 1.56 -6.58
C CYS A 96 -4.09 0.53 -5.44
N GLU A 97 -3.84 0.95 -4.20
CA GLU A 97 -3.82 0.07 -3.02
C GLU A 97 -5.17 -0.63 -2.80
N ASN A 98 -6.28 0.11 -2.91
CA ASN A 98 -7.61 -0.47 -2.79
C ASN A 98 -7.94 -1.46 -3.92
N SER A 99 -7.47 -1.17 -5.13
CA SER A 99 -7.72 -2.04 -6.29
C SER A 99 -6.92 -3.34 -6.18
N ASP A 100 -5.65 -3.25 -5.80
CA ASP A 100 -4.80 -4.43 -5.57
C ASP A 100 -5.38 -5.32 -4.46
N LEU A 101 -5.78 -4.74 -3.33
CA LEU A 101 -6.41 -5.49 -2.23
C LEU A 101 -7.66 -6.25 -2.69
N LYS A 102 -8.57 -5.56 -3.39
CA LYS A 102 -9.80 -6.16 -3.90
C LYS A 102 -9.54 -7.27 -4.91
N LEU A 103 -8.58 -7.08 -5.81
CA LEU A 103 -8.21 -8.09 -6.80
C LEU A 103 -7.62 -9.33 -6.13
N ARG A 104 -6.70 -9.17 -5.18
CA ARG A 104 -6.13 -10.30 -4.42
C ARG A 104 -7.20 -11.07 -3.66
N GLN A 105 -8.12 -10.37 -2.98
CA GLN A 105 -9.24 -11.00 -2.29
C GLN A 105 -10.15 -11.78 -3.25
N TYR A 106 -10.44 -11.21 -4.42
CA TYR A 106 -11.24 -11.88 -5.44
C TYR A 106 -10.59 -13.19 -5.88
N TYR A 107 -9.30 -13.19 -6.23
CA TYR A 107 -8.61 -14.40 -6.69
C TYR A 107 -8.46 -15.47 -5.60
N ILE A 108 -8.21 -15.08 -4.35
CA ILE A 108 -8.18 -16.02 -3.21
C ILE A 108 -9.54 -16.73 -3.07
N ASN A 109 -10.63 -15.96 -3.11
CA ASN A 109 -11.98 -16.51 -2.97
C ASN A 109 -12.39 -17.40 -4.17
N GLN A 110 -11.90 -17.09 -5.38
CA GLN A 110 -12.16 -17.93 -6.56
C GLN A 110 -11.42 -19.27 -6.50
N GLN A 111 -10.16 -19.29 -6.02
CA GLN A 111 -9.44 -20.54 -5.82
C GLN A 111 -10.15 -21.45 -4.82
N GLN A 112 -10.66 -20.89 -3.70
CA GLN A 112 -11.40 -21.65 -2.71
C GLN A 112 -12.67 -22.33 -3.29
N LYS A 113 -13.40 -21.66 -4.18
CA LYS A 113 -14.59 -22.24 -4.83
C LYS A 113 -14.26 -23.42 -5.75
N GLN A 114 -13.09 -23.42 -6.38
CA GLN A 114 -12.67 -24.51 -7.26
C GLN A 114 -12.26 -25.78 -6.48
N PHE A 115 -11.77 -25.64 -5.25
CA PHE A 115 -11.48 -26.80 -4.38
C PHE A 115 -12.75 -27.47 -3.84
N VAL A 116 -13.85 -26.72 -3.64
CA VAL A 116 -15.13 -27.28 -3.14
C VAL A 116 -15.85 -28.08 -4.23
N HIS A 117 -15.85 -27.61 -5.49
CA HIS A 117 -16.47 -28.35 -6.60
C HIS A 117 -15.78 -29.68 -6.95
N ASN A 118 -14.54 -29.90 -6.51
CA ASN A 118 -13.81 -31.14 -6.77
C ASN A 118 -14.16 -32.26 -5.78
N PHE A 119 -14.87 -31.96 -4.69
CA PHE A 119 -15.39 -32.95 -3.75
C PHE A 119 -16.79 -33.48 -4.10
N ASP A 120 -17.59 -32.69 -4.82
CA ASP A 120 -18.96 -33.09 -5.23
C ASP A 120 -18.97 -34.14 -6.36
N SER A 121 -17.81 -34.46 -6.95
CA SER A 121 -17.67 -35.45 -8.03
C SER A 121 -17.14 -36.82 -7.54
N VAL A 122 -16.89 -36.99 -6.25
CA VAL A 122 -16.41 -38.27 -5.71
C VAL A 122 -17.60 -39.22 -5.56
N HIS A 123 -17.84 -40.05 -6.57
CA HIS A 123 -18.77 -41.18 -6.48
C HIS A 123 -18.17 -42.24 -5.54
N ILE A 124 -18.43 -42.11 -4.23
CA ILE A 124 -18.10 -43.15 -3.26
C ILE A 124 -19.07 -44.31 -3.50
N SER A 125 -18.63 -45.28 -4.30
CA SER A 125 -19.33 -46.56 -4.41
C SER A 125 -19.13 -47.33 -3.11
N VAL A 126 -20.03 -47.11 -2.15
CA VAL A 126 -20.10 -47.92 -0.93
C VAL A 126 -20.52 -49.33 -1.34
N LYS A 127 -19.58 -50.28 -1.31
CA LYS A 127 -19.93 -51.70 -1.39
C LYS A 127 -20.65 -52.05 -0.10
N HIS A 128 -21.96 -52.22 -0.17
CA HIS A 128 -22.74 -52.81 0.91
C HIS A 128 -22.45 -54.30 0.95
N ASP A 129 -21.48 -54.70 1.78
CA ASP A 129 -21.42 -56.07 2.25
C ASP A 129 -22.47 -56.21 3.37
N ASN A 130 -23.43 -57.11 3.14
CA ASN A 130 -24.55 -57.43 4.04
C ASN A 130 -24.07 -57.64 5.49
N TYR A 131 -24.42 -56.72 6.39
CA TYR A 131 -24.37 -56.94 7.83
C TYR A 131 -25.73 -56.57 8.42
N SER A 132 -26.41 -57.58 8.97
CA SER A 132 -27.79 -57.48 9.46
C SER A 132 -27.90 -56.62 10.70
N ASP A 133 -28.95 -55.80 10.73
CA ASP A 133 -29.42 -54.99 11.84
C ASP A 133 -29.33 -55.67 13.21
N LYS A 134 -28.83 -54.92 14.20
CA LYS A 134 -29.51 -54.69 15.48
C LYS A 134 -28.95 -53.43 16.15
N CYS A 135 -29.88 -52.57 16.55
CA CYS A 135 -29.78 -51.28 17.21
C CYS A 135 -28.88 -51.24 18.45
N ASP A 136 -28.15 -50.13 18.65
CA ASP A 136 -28.24 -49.25 19.83
C ASP A 136 -27.46 -47.93 19.55
N ASP A 137 -28.07 -46.81 19.96
CA ASP A 137 -27.73 -45.42 19.62
C ASP A 137 -26.70 -44.82 20.60
N ALA A 138 -25.52 -44.41 20.10
CA ALA A 138 -24.73 -43.26 20.58
C ALA A 138 -23.46 -43.02 19.73
N PHE A 139 -23.67 -42.37 18.58
CA PHE A 139 -22.82 -41.46 17.79
C PHE A 139 -21.28 -41.69 17.65
N ALA A 140 -20.89 -42.02 16.42
CA ALA A 140 -19.56 -42.49 15.99
C ALA A 140 -18.44 -41.44 16.01
N GLN A 141 -17.26 -41.91 16.42
CA GLN A 141 -15.97 -41.22 16.37
C GLN A 141 -15.49 -41.08 14.91
N THR A 142 -15.27 -39.85 14.44
CA THR A 142 -14.81 -39.55 13.08
C THR A 142 -13.28 -39.66 12.96
N ILE A 143 -12.86 -40.84 12.51
CA ILE A 143 -11.65 -41.23 11.76
C ILE A 143 -11.47 -40.22 10.58
N THR A 144 -10.32 -39.65 10.20
CA THR A 144 -8.90 -40.05 10.26
C THR A 144 -8.02 -38.83 10.05
N GLN A 145 -6.89 -38.84 10.73
CA GLN A 145 -5.71 -38.03 10.50
C GLN A 145 -5.00 -38.45 9.20
N THR A 146 -4.78 -37.51 8.28
CA THR A 146 -3.79 -37.70 7.19
C THR A 146 -2.84 -36.50 7.21
N HIS A 147 -1.61 -36.77 7.65
CA HIS A 147 -0.50 -35.84 7.70
C HIS A 147 -0.10 -35.46 6.26
N ILE A 148 -0.18 -34.17 5.90
CA ILE A 148 0.61 -33.60 4.80
C ILE A 148 1.49 -32.51 5.42
N SER A 149 2.76 -32.85 5.61
CA SER A 149 3.80 -31.85 5.87
C SER A 149 4.01 -31.02 4.61
N VAL A 150 3.68 -29.74 4.66
CA VAL A 150 4.27 -28.73 3.77
C VAL A 150 5.23 -27.90 4.61
N GLY A 151 6.49 -28.32 4.57
CA GLY A 151 7.62 -27.58 5.10
C GLY A 151 8.07 -26.51 4.11
N SER A 152 8.09 -25.27 4.62
CA SER A 152 9.05 -24.18 4.40
C SER A 152 9.24 -23.52 3.02
N ALA A 153 9.28 -22.18 3.13
CA ALA A 153 9.98 -21.20 2.30
C ALA A 153 9.42 -20.92 0.89
N ILE A 154 8.72 -19.78 0.78
CA ILE A 154 8.95 -18.88 -0.36
C ILE A 154 9.55 -17.61 0.21
N MET A 155 10.88 -17.54 0.11
CA MET A 155 11.65 -16.31 0.16
C MET A 155 11.31 -15.46 -1.06
N ASP A 156 11.24 -14.16 -0.80
CA ASP A 156 11.60 -13.03 -1.67
C ASP A 156 12.02 -13.35 -3.11
N HIS A 157 11.29 -12.77 -4.07
CA HIS A 157 11.88 -12.02 -5.18
C HIS A 157 10.79 -11.24 -5.94
N PHE A 158 10.70 -9.94 -5.62
CA PHE A 158 10.69 -8.91 -6.66
C PHE A 158 12.14 -8.60 -7.05
#